data_AF-A0A1I3IK77-F1
#
_entry.id   AF-A0A1I3IK77-F1
#
_cell.length_a   1.000
_cell.length_b   1.000
_cell.length_c   1.000
_cell.angle_alpha   90.00
_cell.angle_beta   90.00
_cell.angle_gamma   90.00
#
_symmetry.space_group_name_H-M   'P 1'
#
loop_
_entity.id
_entity.type
_entity.pdbx_description
1 polymer ?
#
loop_
_entity_poly.entity_id
_entity_poly.type
_entity_poly.pdbx_seq_one_letter_code
_entity_poly.pdbx_strand_id
1 'polypeptide(L)'
;MEGWTLHYGLGGALFGSEQYFPGGSVQWRDASGLCLHGRWEADDGLICFIYEDDPDDRRCWAVALQEGRVTAWLPGVGGRALVEAFREKAPLDCPAPGLGA
;
A
#
# COMPACT_ATOMS: atom_id res chain seq x y z
N MET A 1 3.34 -9.39 6.69
CA MET A 1 1.95 -9.62 6.20
C MET A 1 2.00 -10.29 4.83
N GLU A 2 2.85 -11.29 4.64
CA GLU A 2 3.12 -11.82 3.30
C GLU A 2 1.92 -12.58 2.72
N GLY A 3 1.66 -12.37 1.43
CA GLY A 3 0.52 -12.91 0.71
C GLY A 3 -0.83 -12.39 1.21
N TRP A 4 -0.86 -11.25 1.90
CA TRP A 4 -2.10 -10.55 2.22
C TRP A 4 -2.31 -9.36 1.30
N THR A 5 -3.56 -9.14 0.95
CA THR A 5 -4.04 -7.96 0.25
C THR A 5 -4.87 -7.14 1.22
N LEU A 6 -4.44 -5.92 1.51
CA LEU A 6 -5.10 -4.97 2.38
C LEU A 6 -5.88 -3.98 1.52
N HIS A 7 -7.11 -3.69 1.89
CA HIS A 7 -7.96 -2.73 1.20
C HIS A 7 -8.16 -1.50 2.08
N TYR A 8 -7.76 -0.33 1.59
CA TYR A 8 -7.81 0.91 2.33
C TYR A 8 -9.00 1.76 1.89
N GLY A 9 -9.75 2.24 2.88
CA GLY A 9 -10.84 3.17 2.71
C GLY A 9 -10.48 4.59 3.11
N LEU A 10 -11.13 5.55 2.48
CA LEU A 10 -10.99 6.97 2.80
C LEU A 10 -12.34 7.67 2.65
N GLY A 11 -12.86 8.22 3.76
CA GLY A 11 -14.17 8.89 3.76
C GLY A 11 -15.33 7.96 3.39
N GLY A 12 -15.22 6.66 3.67
CA GLY A 12 -16.25 5.67 3.35
C GLY A 12 -16.19 5.08 1.94
N ALA A 13 -15.27 5.54 1.08
CA ALA A 13 -15.02 4.97 -0.24
C ALA A 13 -13.72 4.17 -0.26
N LEU A 14 -13.63 3.13 -1.10
CA LEU A 14 -12.37 2.43 -1.35
C LEU A 14 -11.39 3.39 -2.03
N PHE A 15 -10.22 3.56 -1.45
CA PHE A 15 -9.17 4.45 -1.95
C PHE A 15 -8.15 3.70 -2.78
N GLY A 16 -7.77 2.51 -2.31
CA GLY A 16 -6.83 1.63 -2.99
C GLY A 16 -6.58 0.38 -2.19
N SER A 17 -5.89 -0.54 -2.79
CA SER A 17 -5.64 -1.88 -2.27
C SER A 17 -4.17 -2.22 -2.47
N GLU A 18 -3.61 -2.96 -1.52
CA GLU A 18 -2.18 -3.19 -1.42
C GLU A 18 -1.89 -4.65 -1.12
N GLN A 19 -1.14 -5.30 -2.00
CA GLN A 19 -0.68 -6.66 -1.82
C GLN A 19 0.79 -6.70 -1.41
N TYR A 20 1.09 -7.50 -0.39
CA TYR A 20 2.44 -7.69 0.14
C TYR A 20 3.00 -9.04 -0.30
N PHE A 21 4.20 -9.03 -0.90
CA PHE A 21 4.91 -10.22 -1.36
C PHE A 21 6.09 -10.56 -0.42
N PRO A 22 6.60 -11.81 -0.47
CA PRO A 22 7.84 -12.17 0.20
C PRO A 22 9.00 -11.29 -0.24
N GLY A 23 9.89 -10.94 0.70
CA GLY A 23 11.08 -10.15 0.40
C GLY A 23 10.87 -8.63 0.33
N GLY A 24 9.72 -8.12 0.76
CA GLY A 24 9.49 -6.67 0.89
C GLY A 24 8.95 -5.98 -0.38
N SER A 25 8.63 -6.75 -1.42
CA SER A 25 7.93 -6.24 -2.60
C SER A 25 6.44 -6.02 -2.31
N VAL A 26 5.87 -5.03 -2.97
CA VAL A 26 4.50 -4.57 -2.79
C VAL A 26 3.89 -4.24 -4.15
N GLN A 27 2.60 -4.50 -4.28
CA GLN A 27 1.79 -4.01 -5.38
C GLN A 27 0.64 -3.18 -4.83
N TRP A 28 0.52 -1.98 -5.34
CA TRP A 28 -0.57 -1.07 -5.04
C TRP A 28 -1.52 -1.01 -6.22
N ARG A 29 -2.82 -0.96 -5.96
CA ARG A 29 -3.86 -0.69 -6.95
C ARG A 29 -4.71 0.46 -6.44
N ASP A 30 -4.80 1.55 -7.18
CA ASP A 30 -5.68 2.65 -6.79
C ASP A 30 -7.15 2.37 -7.19
N ALA A 31 -8.06 3.25 -6.75
CA ALA A 31 -9.47 3.16 -7.10
C ALA A 31 -9.77 3.32 -8.61
N SER A 32 -8.84 3.84 -9.41
CA SER A 32 -8.97 3.92 -10.88
C SER A 32 -8.60 2.62 -11.58
N GLY A 33 -7.95 1.70 -10.86
CA GLY A 33 -7.45 0.43 -11.39
C GLY A 33 -6.00 0.49 -11.85
N LEU A 34 -5.29 1.60 -11.61
CA LEU A 34 -3.86 1.71 -11.88
C LEU A 34 -3.10 0.83 -10.89
N CYS A 35 -2.25 -0.04 -11.44
CA CYS A 35 -1.39 -0.93 -10.66
C CYS A 35 0.04 -0.37 -10.64
N LEU A 36 0.58 -0.19 -9.45
CA LEU A 36 1.96 0.22 -9.21
C LEU A 36 2.69 -0.92 -8.50
N HIS A 37 3.88 -1.25 -8.97
CA HIS A 37 4.77 -2.23 -8.34
C HIS A 37 5.93 -1.52 -7.70
N GLY A 38 6.38 -2.03 -6.56
CA GLY A 38 7.46 -1.40 -5.85
C GLY A 38 7.96 -2.21 -4.68
N ARG A 39 8.71 -1.52 -3.83
CA ARG A 39 9.16 -2.02 -2.54
C ARG A 39 8.78 -1.03 -1.45
N TRP A 40 8.71 -1.52 -0.23
CA TRP A 40 8.59 -0.66 0.93
C TRP A 40 9.83 -0.79 1.80
N GLU A 41 10.22 0.32 2.41
CA GLU A 41 11.33 0.38 3.34
C GLU A 41 10.92 1.21 4.57
N ALA A 42 11.40 0.80 5.74
CA ALA A 42 11.16 1.53 6.97
C ALA A 42 12.23 2.59 7.15
N ASP A 43 11.83 3.85 7.25
CA ASP A 43 12.73 5.01 7.38
C ASP A 43 12.19 5.95 8.46
N ASP A 44 12.99 6.22 9.49
CA ASP A 44 12.66 7.10 10.63
C ASP A 44 11.28 6.84 11.28
N GLY A 45 10.88 5.56 11.38
CA GLY A 45 9.58 5.17 11.94
C GLY A 45 8.38 5.34 10.99
N LEU A 46 8.64 5.72 9.73
CA LEU A 46 7.68 5.74 8.63
C LEU A 46 7.89 4.53 7.72
N ILE A 47 6.86 4.20 6.95
CA ILE A 47 6.94 3.24 5.85
C ILE A 47 6.97 4.03 4.55
N CYS A 48 8.10 3.97 3.85
CA CYS A 48 8.30 4.62 2.56
C CYS A 48 8.15 3.62 1.43
N PHE A 49 7.22 3.90 0.52
CA PHE A 49 6.98 3.14 -0.69
C PHE A 49 7.73 3.77 -1.85
N ILE A 50 8.39 2.92 -2.63
CA ILE A 50 9.14 3.30 -3.82
C ILE A 50 8.64 2.43 -4.96
N TYR A 51 7.93 3.06 -5.88
CA TYR A 51 7.34 2.39 -7.02
C TYR A 51 8.29 2.45 -8.23
N GLU A 52 8.14 1.49 -9.13
CA GLU A 52 9.00 1.36 -10.31
C GLU A 52 8.69 2.41 -11.39
N ASP A 53 7.49 2.97 -11.41
CA ASP A 53 7.06 4.00 -12.36
C ASP A 53 7.68 5.37 -12.04
N ASP A 54 7.86 5.68 -10.75
CA ASP A 54 8.53 6.88 -10.27
C ASP A 54 9.40 6.56 -9.03
N PRO A 55 10.63 6.03 -9.23
CA PRO A 55 11.50 5.63 -8.13
C PRO A 55 12.09 6.81 -7.35
N ASP A 56 12.03 8.03 -7.90
CA ASP A 56 12.50 9.24 -7.24
C ASP A 56 11.42 9.84 -6.32
N ASP A 57 10.13 9.62 -6.61
CA ASP A 57 8.98 9.99 -5.77
C ASP A 57 8.74 8.98 -4.63
N ARG A 58 9.57 9.05 -3.58
CA ARG A 58 9.34 8.24 -2.37
C ARG A 58 8.05 8.69 -1.66
N ARG A 59 7.15 7.75 -1.37
CA ARG A 59 5.90 8.04 -0.64
C ARG A 59 5.97 7.49 0.77
N CYS A 60 6.27 8.36 1.73
CA CYS A 60 6.42 8.00 3.14
C CYS A 60 5.14 8.21 3.94
N TRP A 61 4.69 7.16 4.62
CA TRP A 61 3.47 7.12 5.41
C TRP A 61 3.78 6.73 6.84
N ALA A 62 3.14 7.42 7.79
CA ALA A 62 3.07 6.97 9.16
C ALA A 62 2.00 5.90 9.26
N VAL A 63 2.31 4.76 9.89
CA VAL A 63 1.41 3.61 9.98
C VAL A 63 1.22 3.23 11.44
N ALA A 64 -0.02 3.02 11.85
CA ALA A 64 -0.37 2.46 13.16
C ALA A 64 -1.35 1.30 13.02
N LEU A 65 -1.23 0.34 13.93
CA LEU A 65 -2.21 -0.72 14.12
C LEU A 65 -3.17 -0.32 15.24
N GLN A 66 -4.43 -0.06 14.91
CA GLN A 66 -5.47 0.28 15.88
C GLN A 66 -6.61 -0.72 15.77
N GLU A 67 -6.99 -1.34 16.89
CA GLU A 67 -8.06 -2.36 16.93
C GLU A 67 -7.89 -3.49 15.90
N GLY A 68 -6.62 -3.84 15.64
CA GLY A 68 -6.25 -4.84 14.65
C GLY A 68 -6.29 -4.36 13.20
N ARG A 69 -6.68 -3.12 12.89
CA ARG A 69 -6.72 -2.53 11.55
C ARG A 69 -5.53 -1.61 11.30
N VAL A 70 -4.97 -1.66 10.10
CA VAL A 70 -3.91 -0.74 9.69
C VAL A 70 -4.51 0.64 9.39
N THR A 71 -3.97 1.69 9.99
CA THR A 71 -4.26 3.08 9.65
C THR A 71 -2.96 3.73 9.17
N ALA A 72 -3.00 4.34 7.99
CA ALA A 72 -1.86 5.01 7.37
C ALA A 72 -2.19 6.48 7.08
N TRP A 73 -1.27 7.39 7.37
CA TRP A 73 -1.46 8.83 7.10
C TRP A 73 -0.16 9.50 6.68
N LEU A 74 -0.27 10.61 5.97
CA LEU A 74 0.88 11.43 5.59
C LEU A 74 1.30 12.32 6.78
N PRO A 75 2.55 12.25 7.25
CA PRO A 75 3.04 13.13 8.31
C PRO A 75 3.16 14.58 7.82
N GLY A 76 2.91 15.56 8.70
CA GLY A 76 3.14 16.99 8.46
C GLY A 76 2.13 17.70 7.55
N VAL A 77 1.43 16.96 6.70
CA VAL A 77 0.22 17.41 6.03
C VAL A 77 -0.94 17.11 7.00
N GLY A 78 -1.94 17.98 7.13
CA GLY A 78 -3.21 17.66 7.83
C GLY A 78 -4.02 16.61 7.07
N GLY A 79 -3.35 15.52 6.70
CA GLY A 79 -3.62 14.66 5.59
C GLY A 79 -4.66 13.60 5.95
N ARG A 80 -5.35 13.19 4.90
CA ARG A 80 -6.35 12.12 4.89
C ARG A 80 -5.72 10.82 5.40
N ALA A 81 -6.26 10.27 6.48
CA ALA A 81 -5.88 8.95 6.99
C ALA A 81 -6.62 7.86 6.22
N LEU A 82 -5.85 6.93 5.65
CA LEU A 82 -6.34 5.69 5.07
C LEU A 82 -6.54 4.68 6.20
N VAL A 83 -7.74 4.11 6.29
CA VAL A 83 -8.05 3.07 7.28
C VAL A 83 -8.30 1.78 6.53
N GLU A 84 -7.71 0.68 7.00
CA GLU A 84 -7.99 -0.66 6.49
C GLU A 84 -9.50 -0.94 6.64
N ALA A 85 -10.15 -1.14 5.49
CA ALA A 85 -11.53 -1.57 5.41
C ALA A 85 -11.62 -3.07 5.70
N PHE A 86 -10.80 -3.86 4.99
CA PHE A 86 -10.68 -5.31 5.15
C PHE A 86 -9.37 -5.80 4.55
N ARG A 87 -9.02 -7.06 4.84
CA ARG A 87 -7.88 -7.75 4.22
C ARG A 87 -8.26 -9.16 3.79
N GLU A 88 -7.60 -9.67 2.78
CA GLU A 88 -7.86 -11.00 2.26
C GLU A 88 -6.60 -11.67 1.70
N LYS A 89 -6.73 -12.95 1.32
CA LYS A 89 -5.68 -13.72 0.65
C LYS A 89 -5.82 -13.71 -0.88
N ALA A 90 -6.87 -13.11 -1.41
CA ALA A 90 -7.06 -12.99 -2.85
C ALA A 90 -6.03 -12.03 -3.45
N PRO A 91 -5.44 -12.35 -4.62
CA PRO A 91 -4.55 -11.44 -5.30
C PRO A 91 -5.27 -10.22 -5.83
N LEU A 92 -4.54 -9.11 -5.98
CA LEU A 92 -5.06 -7.94 -6.69
C LEU A 92 -5.27 -8.30 -8.16
N ASP A 93 -6.28 -7.69 -8.75
CA ASP A 93 -6.52 -7.73 -10.20
C ASP A 93 -5.54 -6.81 -10.92
N CYS A 94 -4.27 -7.21 -10.84
CA CYS A 94 -3.10 -6.53 -11.37
C CYS A 94 -2.15 -7.58 -11.94
N PRO A 95 -1.39 -7.25 -13.01
CA PRO A 95 -0.38 -8.15 -13.52
C PRO A 95 0.67 -8.44 -12.44
N ALA A 96 1.02 -9.71 -12.23
CA ALA A 96 1.99 -10.08 -11.21
C ALA A 96 3.35 -9.41 -11.47
N PRO A 97 4.04 -8.91 -10.42
CA PRO A 97 5.42 -8.44 -10.58
C PRO A 97 6.28 -9.59 -11.11
N GLY A 98 6.93 -9.39 -12.26
CA GLY A 98 7.86 -10.36 -12.83
C GLY A 98 7.33 -11.25 -13.95
N LEU A 99 6.19 -10.98 -14.57
CA LEU A 99 5.90 -11.52 -15.92
C LEU A 99 6.61 -10.68 -17.00
N GLY A 100 7.94 -10.64 -16.90
CA GLY A 100 8.80 -10.45 -18.07
C GLY A 100 8.85 -11.77 -18.84
N ALA A 101 8.89 -11.66 -20.16
CA ALA A 101 8.93 -12.78 -21.12
C ALA A 101 10.07 -13.79 -20.89
#